data_AF-A0A445M185-F1
#
_entry.id   AF-A0A445M185-F1
#
_cell.length_a   1.000
_cell.length_b   1.000
_cell.length_c   1.000
_cell.angle_alpha   90.00
_cell.angle_beta   90.00
_cell.angle_gamma   90.00
#
_symmetry.space_group_name_H-M   'P 1'
#
loop_
_entity.id
_entity.type
_entity.pdbx_description
1 polymer ?
#
loop_
_entity_poly.entity_id
_entity_poly.type
_entity_poly.pdbx_seq_one_letter_code
_entity_poly.pdbx_strand_id
1 'polypeptide(L)'
;GGDSVHFPFLEDTPVCPRVALLSKGRLRQQMTNKVGKEIFQRAGELNVAVGFMCMQSKLQGAAGQNYVNWAAKMVVEMGTGVPWVMCKEDDAPDPVINTYYGFYCHKFTPNRPYKPMIWTEAWSGWFTEFGGPIHKRPVQDLAFGTARFIKHAMQIRKRIYD
;
A
#
# COMPACT_ATOMS: atom_id res chain seq x y z
N GLY A 1 -29.05 20.08 18.32
CA GLY A 1 -27.62 20.12 18.67
C GLY A 1 -26.98 18.90 18.08
N GLY A 2 -26.26 19.08 16.97
CA GLY A 2 -25.46 18.01 16.37
C GLY A 2 -24.01 18.43 16.52
N ASP A 3 -23.32 17.81 17.46
CA ASP A 3 -21.92 18.11 17.73
C ASP A 3 -21.08 17.62 16.55
N SER A 4 -20.66 18.56 15.72
CA SER A 4 -19.60 18.36 14.74
C SER A 4 -18.30 18.14 15.51
N VAL A 5 -17.91 16.88 15.68
CA VAL A 5 -16.60 16.52 16.22
C VAL A 5 -15.56 16.88 15.17
N HIS A 6 -14.96 18.05 15.32
CA HIS A 6 -13.83 18.50 14.54
C HIS A 6 -12.59 17.74 15.05
N PHE A 7 -12.01 16.86 14.24
CA PHE A 7 -10.76 16.16 14.54
C PHE A 7 -9.59 16.94 13.89
N PRO A 8 -8.79 17.70 14.66
CA PRO A 8 -7.77 18.60 14.12
C PRO A 8 -6.43 17.90 13.79
N PHE A 9 -6.41 16.58 13.58
CA PHE A 9 -5.16 15.79 13.55
C PHE A 9 -4.81 15.16 12.19
N LEU A 10 -5.47 15.57 11.11
CA LEU A 10 -5.25 15.01 9.77
C LEU A 10 -4.21 15.75 8.92
N GLU A 11 -3.66 16.88 9.38
CA GLU A 11 -2.78 17.74 8.57
C GLU A 11 -1.27 17.49 8.77
N ASP A 12 -0.85 16.91 9.90
CA ASP A 12 0.58 16.84 10.28
C ASP A 12 1.26 15.48 10.09
N THR A 13 0.63 14.53 9.38
CA THR A 13 1.35 13.33 8.90
C THR A 13 1.52 13.41 7.39
N PRO A 14 2.74 13.18 6.84
CA PRO A 14 2.93 13.08 5.38
C PRO A 14 2.20 11.86 4.77
N VAL A 15 1.43 11.13 5.57
CA VAL A 15 0.60 9.99 5.20
C VAL A 15 -0.85 10.46 5.12
N CYS A 16 -1.17 11.17 4.05
CA CYS A 16 -2.55 11.47 3.68
C CYS A 16 -3.35 10.15 3.63
N PRO A 17 -4.47 9.99 4.37
CA PRO A 17 -5.31 8.81 4.23
C PRO A 17 -6.04 8.88 2.88
N ARG A 18 -5.39 8.41 1.82
CA ARG A 18 -6.03 8.25 0.52
C ARG A 18 -6.75 6.91 0.50
N VAL A 19 -8.06 6.95 0.63
CA VAL A 19 -8.92 5.85 0.16
C VAL A 19 -8.96 5.96 -1.36
N ALA A 20 -8.28 5.04 -2.05
CA ALA A 20 -8.29 4.99 -3.51
C ALA A 20 -8.77 3.63 -3.99
N LEU A 21 -9.84 3.62 -4.78
CA LEU A 21 -10.13 2.51 -5.69
C LEU A 21 -9.25 2.71 -6.92
N LEU A 22 -8.21 1.88 -7.05
CA LEU A 22 -7.36 1.88 -8.23
C LEU A 22 -8.15 1.27 -9.40
N SER A 23 -8.84 2.13 -10.17
CA SER A 23 -9.42 1.76 -11.46
C SER A 23 -8.58 2.32 -12.61
N LYS A 24 -8.54 1.57 -13.72
CA LYS A 24 -7.64 1.67 -14.90
C LYS A 24 -7.33 3.05 -15.49
N GLY A 25 -8.10 4.10 -15.21
CA GLY A 25 -8.13 5.32 -16.02
C GLY A 25 -7.01 6.34 -15.76
N ARG A 26 -6.59 6.55 -14.51
CA ARG A 26 -5.91 7.81 -14.13
C ARG A 26 -4.38 7.80 -14.19
N LEU A 27 -3.74 6.64 -14.03
CA LEU A 27 -2.28 6.51 -13.94
C LEU A 27 -1.56 6.34 -15.29
N ARG A 28 -2.30 6.08 -16.38
CA ARG A 28 -1.71 5.82 -17.71
C ARG A 28 -0.98 7.04 -18.29
N GLN A 29 -1.29 8.25 -17.82
CA GLN A 29 -0.80 9.51 -18.41
C GLN A 29 0.55 10.00 -17.84
N GLN A 30 1.08 9.40 -16.77
CA GLN A 30 2.28 9.92 -16.09
C GLN A 30 3.60 9.17 -16.42
N MET A 31 3.55 8.03 -17.11
CA MET A 31 4.75 7.25 -17.42
C MET A 31 5.34 7.62 -18.78
N THR A 32 6.59 8.08 -18.79
CA THR A 32 7.27 8.61 -19.99
C THR A 32 8.10 7.58 -20.75
N ASN A 33 8.52 6.45 -20.14
CA ASN A 33 9.34 5.43 -20.80
C ASN A 33 8.51 4.29 -21.43
N LYS A 34 8.99 3.75 -22.57
CA LYS A 34 8.29 2.68 -23.33
C LYS A 34 8.17 1.38 -22.52
N VAL A 35 9.22 1.05 -21.77
CA VAL A 35 9.28 -0.15 -20.91
C VAL A 35 8.27 -0.07 -19.76
N GLY A 36 8.18 1.07 -19.07
CA GLY A 36 7.22 1.26 -17.97
C GLY A 36 5.78 1.28 -18.47
N LYS A 37 5.52 1.82 -19.67
CA LYS A 37 4.20 1.72 -20.32
C LYS A 37 3.81 0.26 -20.59
N GLU A 38 4.73 -0.56 -21.08
CA GLU A 38 4.46 -1.98 -21.37
C GLU A 38 4.30 -2.82 -20.08
N ILE A 39 5.15 -2.59 -19.08
CA ILE A 39 5.00 -3.21 -17.74
C ILE A 39 3.65 -2.85 -17.14
N PHE A 40 3.24 -1.58 -17.19
CA PHE A 40 1.96 -1.14 -16.66
C PHE A 40 0.78 -1.71 -17.46
N GLN A 41 0.92 -1.83 -18.78
CA GLN A 41 -0.09 -2.44 -19.63
C GLN A 41 -0.29 -3.92 -19.29
N ARG A 42 0.79 -4.69 -19.14
CA ARG A 42 0.73 -6.11 -18.72
C ARG A 42 0.29 -6.27 -17.26
N ALA A 43 0.69 -5.38 -16.36
CA ALA A 43 0.17 -5.37 -14.99
C ALA A 43 -1.34 -5.06 -14.94
N GLY A 44 -1.83 -4.21 -15.85
CA GLY A 44 -3.25 -3.91 -16.04
C GLY A 44 -4.08 -5.05 -16.64
N GLU A 45 -3.45 -6.09 -17.17
CA GLU A 45 -4.14 -7.31 -17.63
C GLU A 45 -4.53 -8.22 -16.44
N LEU A 46 -3.86 -8.08 -15.28
CA LEU A 46 -4.14 -8.88 -14.07
C LEU A 46 -5.34 -8.41 -13.23
N ASN A 47 -6.01 -7.30 -13.59
CA ASN A 47 -7.30 -6.80 -13.08
C ASN A 47 -7.79 -7.31 -11.71
N VAL A 48 -7.00 -7.16 -10.65
CA VAL A 48 -7.50 -7.29 -9.28
C VAL A 48 -7.74 -5.89 -8.77
N ALA A 49 -9.02 -5.48 -8.73
CA ALA A 49 -9.39 -4.27 -8.02
C ALA A 49 -9.15 -4.49 -6.52
N VAL A 50 -8.47 -3.54 -5.88
CA VAL A 50 -8.17 -3.57 -4.44
C VAL A 50 -8.42 -2.18 -3.88
N GLY A 51 -9.14 -2.11 -2.76
CA GLY A 51 -9.31 -0.86 -2.04
C GLY A 51 -8.10 -0.58 -1.14
N PHE A 52 -7.60 0.66 -1.13
CA PHE A 52 -6.33 1.02 -0.49
C PHE A 52 -6.51 2.03 0.66
N MET A 53 -5.82 1.81 1.77
CA MET A 53 -5.70 2.75 2.91
C MET A 53 -4.26 2.76 3.42
N CYS A 54 -3.73 3.91 3.84
CA CYS A 54 -2.45 3.98 4.56
C CYS A 54 -2.63 4.63 5.92
N MET A 55 -2.39 3.86 6.96
CA MET A 55 -2.57 4.24 8.36
C MET A 55 -1.46 3.57 9.16
N GLN A 56 -1.01 4.19 10.24
CA GLN A 56 -0.02 3.64 11.16
C GLN A 56 -0.50 3.88 12.59
N SER A 57 -1.44 3.07 13.03
CA SER A 57 -2.08 3.19 14.36
C SER A 57 -1.07 3.24 15.50
N LYS A 58 0.02 2.45 15.41
CA LYS A 58 1.07 2.37 16.43
C LYS A 58 1.72 3.71 16.76
N LEU A 59 1.79 4.64 15.80
CA LEU A 59 2.33 5.98 16.03
C LEU A 59 1.36 6.90 16.78
N GLN A 60 0.08 6.53 16.83
CA GLN A 60 -1.02 7.34 17.36
C GLN A 60 -1.66 6.73 18.62
N GLY A 61 -1.11 5.63 19.15
CA GLY A 61 -1.58 4.98 20.37
C GLY A 61 -3.03 4.46 20.27
N ALA A 62 -3.74 4.47 21.39
CA ALA A 62 -5.09 3.88 21.48
C ALA A 62 -6.12 4.56 20.55
N ALA A 63 -6.01 5.87 20.36
CA ALA A 63 -6.89 6.62 19.45
C ALA A 63 -6.67 6.18 18.00
N GLY A 64 -5.41 6.03 17.58
CA GLY A 64 -5.07 5.50 16.25
C GLY A 64 -5.58 4.08 16.02
N GLN A 65 -5.45 3.21 17.03
CA GLN A 65 -5.95 1.84 16.94
C GLN A 65 -7.47 1.79 16.79
N ASN A 66 -8.19 2.60 17.58
CA ASN A 66 -9.65 2.70 17.48
C ASN A 66 -10.08 3.21 16.10
N TYR A 67 -9.36 4.20 15.56
CA TYR A 67 -9.62 4.74 14.23
C TYR A 67 -9.36 3.72 13.11
N VAL A 68 -8.24 2.97 13.15
CA VAL A 68 -7.96 1.89 12.19
C VAL A 68 -9.04 0.81 12.23
N ASN A 69 -9.46 0.39 13.43
CA ASN A 69 -10.50 -0.63 13.57
C ASN A 69 -11.85 -0.15 13.01
N TRP A 70 -12.22 1.10 13.30
CA TRP A 70 -13.42 1.71 12.73
C TRP A 70 -13.34 1.83 11.20
N ALA A 71 -12.21 2.30 10.66
CA ALA A 71 -12.01 2.45 9.22
C ALA A 71 -12.06 1.10 8.50
N ALA A 72 -11.41 0.07 9.05
CA ALA A 72 -11.46 -1.28 8.52
C ALA A 72 -12.89 -1.82 8.48
N LYS A 73 -13.65 -1.65 9.57
CA LYS A 73 -15.05 -2.06 9.62
C LYS A 73 -15.88 -1.35 8.57
N MET A 74 -15.75 -0.03 8.46
CA MET A 74 -16.47 0.77 7.47
C MET A 74 -16.22 0.28 6.03
N VAL A 75 -14.95 0.04 5.66
CA VAL A 75 -14.65 -0.38 4.28
C VAL A 75 -15.14 -1.78 3.95
N VAL A 76 -15.18 -2.68 4.94
CA VAL A 76 -15.72 -4.03 4.77
C VAL A 76 -17.25 -3.97 4.60
N GLU A 77 -17.93 -3.14 5.40
CA GLU A 77 -19.38 -2.94 5.34
C GLU A 77 -19.85 -2.26 4.04
N MET A 78 -18.97 -1.53 3.33
CA MET A 78 -19.28 -1.02 1.99
C MET A 78 -19.59 -2.13 0.97
N GLY A 79 -19.23 -3.39 1.24
CA GLY A 79 -19.65 -4.52 0.42
C GLY A 79 -19.18 -4.44 -1.04
N THR A 80 -18.00 -3.87 -1.28
CA THR A 80 -17.48 -3.60 -2.64
C THR A 80 -17.18 -4.87 -3.45
N GLY A 81 -17.19 -6.05 -2.82
CA GLY A 81 -16.92 -7.34 -3.47
C GLY A 81 -15.43 -7.57 -3.81
N VAL A 82 -14.55 -6.67 -3.39
CA VAL A 82 -13.11 -6.73 -3.64
C VAL A 82 -12.32 -6.66 -2.33
N PRO A 83 -11.11 -7.25 -2.25
CA PRO A 83 -10.31 -7.19 -1.04
C PRO A 83 -9.83 -5.76 -0.74
N TRP A 84 -9.63 -5.49 0.54
CA TRP A 84 -9.07 -4.23 1.04
C TRP A 84 -7.67 -4.45 1.58
N VAL A 85 -6.79 -3.47 1.37
CA VAL A 85 -5.43 -3.44 1.92
C VAL A 85 -5.23 -2.23 2.81
N MET A 86 -4.44 -2.42 3.88
CA MET A 86 -3.87 -1.34 4.67
C MET A 86 -2.35 -1.37 4.58
N CYS A 87 -1.72 -0.27 4.19
CA CYS A 87 -0.27 -0.18 4.08
C CYS A 87 0.39 0.27 5.38
N LYS A 88 1.43 -0.47 5.76
CA LYS A 88 2.23 -0.29 6.98
C LYS A 88 1.43 -0.33 8.29
N GLU A 89 0.29 -1.00 8.24
CA GLU A 89 -0.55 -1.28 9.40
C GLU A 89 -0.33 -2.73 9.82
N ASP A 90 0.63 -2.97 10.73
CA ASP A 90 0.99 -4.33 11.17
C ASP A 90 -0.20 -5.08 11.76
N ASP A 91 -1.07 -4.36 12.47
CA ASP A 91 -2.21 -4.92 13.21
C ASP A 91 -3.53 -4.74 12.43
N ALA A 92 -3.47 -4.68 11.09
CA ALA A 92 -4.65 -4.55 10.24
C ALA A 92 -5.66 -5.69 10.54
N PRO A 93 -6.90 -5.36 10.92
CA PRO A 93 -7.89 -6.35 11.33
C PRO A 93 -8.40 -7.14 10.12
N ASP A 94 -8.80 -8.39 10.37
CA ASP A 94 -9.35 -9.25 9.32
C ASP A 94 -10.71 -8.71 8.84
N PRO A 95 -11.07 -8.80 7.54
CA PRO A 95 -10.35 -9.45 6.44
C PRO A 95 -9.34 -8.55 5.70
N VAL A 96 -9.01 -7.37 6.24
CA VAL A 96 -8.11 -6.41 5.58
C VAL A 96 -6.69 -6.94 5.54
N ILE A 97 -6.05 -6.85 4.38
CA ILE A 97 -4.70 -7.37 4.14
C ILE A 97 -3.68 -6.28 4.51
N ASN A 98 -2.78 -6.57 5.46
CA ASN A 98 -1.67 -5.68 5.73
C ASN A 98 -0.63 -5.77 4.60
N THR A 99 -0.08 -4.63 4.22
CA THR A 99 0.87 -4.51 3.11
C THR A 99 2.02 -3.60 3.50
N TYR A 100 3.06 -3.55 2.68
CA TYR A 100 4.23 -2.73 2.94
C TYR A 100 4.57 -1.84 1.75
N TYR A 101 5.14 -0.68 2.05
CA TYR A 101 5.66 0.28 1.09
C TYR A 101 7.11 0.64 1.45
N GLY A 102 7.90 1.03 0.46
CA GLY A 102 9.27 1.46 0.70
C GLY A 102 10.23 1.12 -0.44
N PHE A 103 11.53 1.34 -0.21
CA PHE A 103 12.57 0.94 -1.16
C PHE A 103 12.76 -0.58 -1.25
N TYR A 104 12.58 -1.28 -0.13
CA TYR A 104 12.72 -2.73 -0.04
C TYR A 104 11.64 -3.35 0.85
N CYS A 105 11.00 -4.41 0.36
CA CYS A 105 9.90 -5.11 1.06
C CYS A 105 10.27 -6.56 1.46
N HIS A 106 11.46 -7.06 1.11
CA HIS A 106 11.84 -8.46 1.28
C HIS A 106 11.87 -9.01 2.73
N LYS A 107 11.78 -8.15 3.76
CA LYS A 107 11.71 -8.57 5.17
C LYS A 107 10.29 -8.57 5.72
N PHE A 108 9.34 -7.97 5.01
CA PHE A 108 7.96 -7.90 5.43
C PHE A 108 7.31 -9.29 5.37
N THR A 109 6.47 -9.59 6.36
CA THR A 109 5.62 -10.77 6.38
C THR A 109 4.21 -10.31 6.75
N PRO A 110 3.15 -10.81 6.07
CA PRO A 110 1.79 -10.48 6.43
C PRO A 110 1.47 -10.90 7.87
N ASN A 111 0.52 -10.21 8.50
CA ASN A 111 0.19 -10.41 9.92
C ASN A 111 -0.59 -11.70 10.19
N ARG A 112 -1.04 -12.38 9.14
CA ARG A 112 -1.69 -13.70 9.18
C ARG A 112 -1.11 -14.60 8.07
N PRO A 113 -1.00 -15.92 8.31
CA PRO A 113 -0.39 -16.84 7.35
C PRO A 113 -1.19 -17.00 6.05
N TYR A 114 -2.52 -16.81 6.10
CA TYR A 114 -3.38 -16.94 4.92
C TYR A 114 -3.45 -15.65 4.07
N LYS A 115 -2.85 -14.55 4.53
CA LYS A 115 -2.81 -13.29 3.79
C LYS A 115 -1.62 -13.27 2.82
N PRO A 116 -1.77 -12.75 1.61
CA PRO A 116 -0.67 -12.66 0.65
C PRO A 116 0.35 -11.60 1.06
N MET A 117 1.61 -11.79 0.66
CA MET A 117 2.62 -10.75 0.75
C MET A 117 2.44 -9.77 -0.41
N ILE A 118 2.15 -8.50 -0.11
CA ILE A 118 1.93 -7.45 -1.12
C ILE A 118 2.85 -6.26 -0.85
N TRP A 119 3.55 -5.83 -1.90
CA TRP A 119 4.33 -4.59 -1.91
C TRP A 119 3.55 -3.53 -2.69
N THR A 120 2.87 -2.64 -1.96
CA THR A 120 1.93 -1.67 -2.55
C THR A 120 2.64 -0.50 -3.21
N GLU A 121 3.78 -0.06 -2.68
CA GLU A 121 4.59 1.00 -3.29
C GLU A 121 6.07 0.63 -3.33
N ALA A 122 6.51 0.18 -4.50
CA ALA A 122 7.94 0.01 -4.80
C ALA A 122 8.53 1.34 -5.23
N TRP A 123 9.03 2.11 -4.26
CA TRP A 123 9.52 3.47 -4.49
C TRP A 123 10.62 3.51 -5.54
N SER A 124 10.30 4.00 -6.74
CA SER A 124 11.25 4.10 -7.87
C SER A 124 12.14 5.35 -7.80
N GLY A 125 11.99 6.14 -6.73
CA GLY A 125 12.65 7.42 -6.51
C GLY A 125 12.03 8.13 -5.32
N TRP A 126 12.20 9.45 -5.26
CA TRP A 126 11.54 10.31 -4.28
C TRP A 126 10.91 11.50 -5.00
N PHE A 127 9.89 12.11 -4.39
CA PHE A 127 9.31 13.34 -4.93
C PHE A 127 10.33 14.49 -4.83
N THR A 128 10.18 15.49 -5.70
CA THR A 128 11.01 16.70 -5.67
C THR A 128 10.20 17.83 -5.06
N GLU A 129 10.74 18.41 -3.99
CA GLU A 129 10.20 19.61 -3.36
C GLU A 129 10.61 20.86 -4.12
N PHE A 130 9.87 21.96 -3.96
CA PHE A 130 10.21 23.23 -4.60
C PHE A 130 11.59 23.73 -4.14
N GLY A 131 12.50 23.95 -5.09
CA GLY A 131 13.89 24.33 -4.80
C GLY A 131 14.78 23.17 -4.29
N GLY A 132 14.22 21.97 -4.13
CA GLY A 132 14.94 20.79 -3.68
C GLY A 132 15.70 20.05 -4.80
N PRO A 133 16.55 19.09 -4.42
CA PRO A 133 17.29 18.28 -5.38
C PRO A 133 16.40 17.25 -6.10
N ILE A 134 16.86 16.78 -7.26
CA ILE A 134 16.22 15.67 -7.99
C ILE A 134 16.74 14.35 -7.43
N HIS A 135 15.88 13.63 -6.72
CA HIS A 135 16.20 12.32 -6.17
C HIS A 135 16.02 11.21 -7.22
N LYS A 136 17.08 10.45 -7.47
CA LYS A 136 17.06 9.33 -8.43
C LYS A 136 17.35 8.02 -7.73
N ARG A 137 16.64 6.96 -8.12
CA ARG A 137 16.95 5.58 -7.74
C ARG A 137 17.56 4.86 -8.96
N PRO A 138 18.70 4.18 -8.82
CA PRO A 138 19.23 3.34 -9.89
C PRO A 138 18.25 2.22 -10.28
N VAL A 139 18.10 1.98 -11.58
CA VAL A 139 17.21 0.92 -12.08
C VAL A 139 17.67 -0.46 -11.61
N GLN A 140 18.99 -0.66 -11.49
CA GLN A 140 19.61 -1.88 -10.98
C GLN A 140 19.18 -2.15 -9.53
N ASP A 141 19.10 -1.12 -8.70
CA ASP A 141 18.68 -1.25 -7.30
C ASP A 141 17.18 -1.59 -7.19
N LEU A 142 16.34 -0.94 -7.99
CA LEU A 142 14.91 -1.27 -8.07
C LEU A 142 14.71 -2.73 -8.50
N ALA A 143 15.39 -3.16 -9.57
CA ALA A 143 15.32 -4.53 -10.06
C ALA A 143 15.81 -5.54 -9.00
N PHE A 144 16.89 -5.24 -8.29
CA PHE A 144 17.39 -6.05 -7.20
C PHE A 144 16.38 -6.16 -6.05
N GLY A 145 15.76 -5.05 -5.64
CA GLY A 145 14.71 -5.02 -4.62
C GLY A 145 13.50 -5.86 -5.01
N THR A 146 13.03 -5.74 -6.25
CA THR A 146 11.92 -6.53 -6.82
C THR A 146 12.25 -8.02 -6.88
N ALA A 147 13.42 -8.40 -7.36
CA ALA A 147 13.84 -9.81 -7.41
C ALA A 147 13.92 -10.43 -6.01
N ARG A 148 14.46 -9.70 -5.02
CA ARG A 148 14.51 -10.16 -3.63
C ARG A 148 13.13 -10.34 -3.02
N PHE A 149 12.21 -9.41 -3.30
CA PHE A 149 10.82 -9.53 -2.86
C PHE A 149 10.15 -10.78 -3.43
N ILE A 150 10.23 -10.99 -4.76
CA ILE A 150 9.61 -12.15 -5.43
C ILE A 150 10.16 -13.46 -4.86
N LYS A 151 11.49 -13.57 -4.75
CA LYS A 151 12.15 -14.74 -4.16
C LYS A 151 11.60 -15.04 -2.75
N HIS A 152 11.51 -14.02 -1.90
CA HIS A 152 11.05 -14.22 -0.52
C HIS A 152 9.56 -14.55 -0.45
N ALA A 153 8.72 -13.86 -1.23
CA ALA A 153 7.29 -14.15 -1.31
C ALA A 153 7.01 -15.60 -1.74
N MET A 154 7.76 -16.11 -2.72
CA MET A 154 7.68 -17.52 -3.14
C MET A 154 8.10 -18.48 -2.03
N GLN A 155 9.14 -18.15 -1.25
CA GLN A 155 9.59 -18.96 -0.11
C GLN A 155 8.55 -19.01 1.02
N ILE A 156 7.89 -17.89 1.34
CA ILE A 156 6.80 -17.87 2.32
C ILE A 156 5.63 -18.71 1.83
N ARG A 157 5.21 -18.51 0.58
CA ARG A 157 4.10 -19.27 -0.01
C ARG A 157 4.38 -20.77 0.03
N LYS A 158 5.58 -21.20 -0.37
CA LYS A 158 5.96 -22.62 -0.32
C LYS A 158 5.83 -23.21 1.09
N ARG A 159 6.27 -22.50 2.13
CA ARG A 159 6.15 -22.92 3.53
C ARG A 159 4.71 -23.03 4.06
N ILE A 160 3.74 -22.40 3.41
CA ILE A 160 2.32 -22.43 3.84
C ILE A 160 1.57 -23.59 3.18
N TYR A 161 1.97 -23.99 1.97
CA TYR A 161 1.24 -24.97 1.15
C TYR A 161 1.94 -26.34 1.04
N ASP A 162 3.20 -26.45 1.42
CA ASP A 162 3.91 -27.73 1.65
C ASP A 162 3.79 -28.14 3.12
#